data_AF-A0A255R8N9-F1
#
_entry.id   AF-A0A255R8N9-F1
#
_cell.length_a   1.000
_cell.length_b   1.000
_cell.length_c   1.000
_cell.angle_alpha   90.00
_cell.angle_beta   90.00
_cell.angle_gamma   90.00
#
_symmetry.space_group_name_H-M   'P 1'
#
loop_
_entity.id
_entity.type
_entity.pdbx_description
1 polymer ?
#
loop_
_entity_poly.entity_id
_entity_poly.type
_entity_poly.pdbx_seq_one_letter_code
_entity_poly.pdbx_strand_id
1 'polypeptide(L)'
;MYPNIHLLERDERIILDRDHVTKRLITFYNIMITKCPKCNVPVQINEKAYSGIVNLDYVCPVCGNRFTIQLNNQLGGQTRQPVQPDATTPNYQQSPYQATPEQQYAQASTSQVQSPLLEEAPTKRSILIWVVPLIVLLICAGIGGWFYYQKVYLPEKIDREAPRYYTIANATNIRTSKSSGGDFNKIGSVPFGSELITYSYDADWSEVKDANGNRGFIASNFIVEKSDFYRLNSIFGDASSRDIIETVKCRRALLNYFKEHNYIGKIAQSDLPNIVPQVQPNSQNQWQVFTRAKGVKPNSVYFSRVTNSASKFTDFAVVITNISTQDKRLLLFTFADDESSSLVYEEETSASYIENIYNYGNGNYGVAYYYAY
;
A
#
# COMPACT_ATOMS: atom_id res chain seq x y z
N MET A 1 0.91 -58.90 3.89
CA MET A 1 2.18 -59.58 3.57
C MET A 1 2.96 -58.67 2.65
N TYR A 2 4.01 -58.00 3.16
CA TYR A 2 5.02 -57.30 2.33
C TYR A 2 6.01 -58.35 1.77
N PRO A 3 6.65 -58.10 0.62
CA PRO A 3 7.91 -57.32 0.56
C PRO A 3 7.84 -56.18 -0.49
N ASN A 4 8.48 -55.02 -0.37
CA ASN A 4 9.80 -54.64 0.14
C ASN A 4 10.97 -55.01 -0.81
N ILE A 5 11.31 -54.11 -1.74
CA ILE A 5 12.58 -54.09 -2.48
C ILE A 5 13.12 -52.67 -2.43
N HIS A 6 14.37 -52.54 -1.98
CA HIS A 6 15.11 -51.28 -1.84
C HIS A 6 16.08 -51.07 -3.01
N LEU A 7 16.28 -49.80 -3.37
CA LEU A 7 17.52 -49.19 -3.89
C LEU A 7 18.18 -49.76 -5.16
N LEU A 8 18.42 -48.87 -6.12
CA LEU A 8 19.78 -48.48 -6.49
C LEU A 8 19.81 -47.00 -6.93
N GLU A 9 20.82 -46.27 -6.48
CA GLU A 9 21.00 -44.84 -6.74
C GLU A 9 21.52 -44.57 -8.17
N ARG A 10 21.21 -43.39 -8.72
CA ARG A 10 22.11 -42.72 -9.68
C ARG A 10 22.28 -41.25 -9.30
N ASP A 11 23.51 -40.97 -8.89
CA ASP A 11 24.08 -39.64 -8.69
C ASP A 11 24.22 -38.93 -10.04
N GLU A 12 23.54 -37.79 -10.25
CA GLU A 12 23.92 -36.80 -11.26
C GLU A 12 24.19 -35.46 -10.60
N ARG A 13 25.46 -35.25 -10.24
CA ARG A 13 25.94 -33.97 -9.70
C ARG A 13 26.23 -33.01 -10.84
N ILE A 14 25.34 -32.03 -11.05
CA ILE A 14 25.71 -30.84 -11.82
C ILE A 14 26.43 -29.88 -10.88
N ILE A 15 27.75 -29.78 -11.05
CA ILE A 15 28.59 -28.78 -10.39
C ILE A 15 28.42 -27.47 -11.15
N LEU A 16 27.76 -26.49 -10.54
CA LEU A 16 27.84 -25.09 -10.96
C LEU A 16 28.09 -24.17 -9.75
N ASP A 17 29.38 -23.91 -9.61
CA ASP A 17 30.01 -22.66 -9.19
C ASP A 17 29.48 -21.88 -7.97
N ARG A 18 30.33 -21.83 -6.93
CA ARG A 18 30.29 -20.77 -5.92
C ARG A 18 31.10 -19.59 -6.45
N ASP A 19 30.43 -18.50 -6.83
CA ASP A 19 30.74 -17.19 -6.22
C ASP A 19 29.71 -16.11 -6.58
N HIS A 20 29.64 -15.09 -5.71
CA HIS A 20 28.78 -13.88 -5.75
C HIS A 20 27.46 -13.89 -4.96
N VAL A 21 27.56 -14.25 -3.67
CA VAL A 21 26.57 -13.80 -2.67
C VAL A 21 26.78 -12.31 -2.36
N THR A 22 26.09 -11.44 -3.10
CA THR A 22 26.03 -10.01 -2.79
C THR A 22 25.20 -9.81 -1.51
N LYS A 23 25.86 -9.52 -0.39
CA LYS A 23 25.21 -9.14 0.88
C LYS A 23 24.35 -7.88 0.68
N ARG A 24 23.03 -8.05 0.47
CA ARG A 24 22.07 -6.95 0.69
C ARG A 24 21.76 -6.88 2.19
N LEU A 25 22.21 -5.80 2.82
CA LEU A 25 21.81 -5.42 4.16
C LEU A 25 20.29 -5.17 4.18
N ILE A 26 19.55 -6.01 4.91
CA ILE A 26 18.16 -5.75 5.24
C ILE A 26 18.16 -4.70 6.36
N THR A 27 17.93 -3.44 5.98
CA THR A 27 17.73 -2.36 6.95
C THR A 27 16.33 -2.52 7.54
N PHE A 28 16.23 -2.98 8.79
CA PHE A 28 14.99 -2.87 9.55
C PHE A 28 14.66 -1.39 9.76
N TYR A 29 13.47 -0.98 9.32
CA TYR A 29 12.96 0.38 9.55
C TYR A 29 12.09 0.37 10.80
N ASN A 30 12.47 1.16 11.81
CA ASN A 30 11.59 1.46 12.93
C ASN A 30 10.49 2.41 12.44
N ILE A 31 9.25 1.90 12.41
CA ILE A 31 8.06 2.66 12.02
C ILE A 31 7.17 2.77 13.26
N MET A 32 6.99 3.98 13.77
CA MET A 32 5.98 4.22 14.80
C MET A 32 4.60 4.33 14.14
N ILE A 33 3.63 3.60 14.68
CA ILE A 33 2.22 3.66 14.26
C ILE A 33 1.42 4.30 15.39
N THR A 34 0.88 5.48 15.16
CA THR A 34 -0.08 6.16 16.05
C THR A 34 -1.42 6.36 15.34
N LYS A 35 -2.43 6.89 16.02
CA LYS A 35 -3.76 7.16 15.42
C LYS A 35 -4.14 8.62 15.60
N CYS A 36 -4.78 9.21 14.59
CA CYS A 36 -5.32 10.55 14.73
C CYS A 36 -6.44 10.58 15.80
N PRO A 37 -6.38 11.44 16.83
CA PRO A 37 -7.36 11.44 17.92
C PRO A 37 -8.79 11.82 17.48
N LYS A 38 -8.96 12.45 16.30
CA LYS A 38 -10.26 12.90 15.78
C LYS A 38 -10.94 11.90 14.84
N CYS A 39 -10.19 11.22 13.97
CA CYS A 39 -10.75 10.32 12.95
C CYS A 39 -10.25 8.86 13.06
N ASN A 40 -9.42 8.56 14.06
CA ASN A 40 -8.85 7.23 14.34
C ASN A 40 -8.02 6.59 13.21
N VAL A 41 -7.72 7.35 12.14
CA VAL A 41 -6.88 6.93 11.02
C VAL A 41 -5.45 6.67 11.51
N PRO A 42 -4.83 5.53 11.13
CA PRO A 42 -3.44 5.24 11.48
C PRO A 42 -2.49 6.19 10.74
N VAL A 43 -1.50 6.70 11.47
CA VAL A 43 -0.42 7.55 10.98
C VAL A 43 0.88 6.79 11.20
N GLN A 44 1.64 6.60 10.12
CA GLN A 44 2.95 5.96 10.14
C GLN A 44 4.04 7.02 10.02
N ILE A 45 5.00 7.02 10.94
CA ILE A 45 6.12 7.97 10.94
C ILE A 45 7.44 7.21 10.91
N ASN A 46 8.32 7.63 10.01
CA ASN A 46 9.68 7.14 9.92
C ASN A 46 10.56 7.92 10.92
N GLU A 47 10.91 7.29 12.03
CA GLU A 47 11.66 7.93 13.13
C GLU A 47 13.02 8.48 12.67
N LYS A 48 13.68 7.83 11.69
CA LYS A 48 14.96 8.30 11.14
C LYS A 48 14.86 9.62 10.37
N ALA A 49 13.67 10.00 9.89
CA ALA A 49 13.48 11.30 9.22
C ALA A 49 13.45 12.47 10.23
N TYR A 50 13.32 12.18 11.53
CA TYR A 50 13.10 13.18 12.58
C TYR A 50 14.04 12.99 13.79
N SER A 51 15.26 12.48 13.55
CA SER A 51 16.26 12.26 14.59
C SER A 51 16.58 13.56 15.36
N GLY A 52 16.27 13.59 16.66
CA GLY A 52 16.47 14.75 17.54
C GLY A 52 15.23 15.60 17.79
N ILE A 53 14.10 15.33 17.13
CA ILE A 53 12.82 16.02 17.38
C ILE A 53 12.01 15.21 18.40
N VAL A 54 11.73 15.80 19.57
CA VAL A 54 10.95 15.15 20.64
C VAL A 54 9.44 15.26 20.41
N ASN A 55 8.98 16.38 19.86
CA ASN A 55 7.58 16.69 19.59
C ASN A 55 7.42 17.00 18.09
N LEU A 56 6.67 16.17 17.36
CA LEU A 56 6.34 16.40 15.96
C LEU A 56 4.90 16.91 15.83
N ASP A 57 4.72 18.14 15.38
CA ASP A 57 3.40 18.67 15.04
C ASP A 57 2.94 18.08 13.69
N TYR A 58 1.86 17.30 13.73
CA TYR A 58 1.34 16.56 12.60
C TYR A 58 -0.06 17.03 12.21
N VAL A 59 -0.32 17.17 10.91
CA VAL A 59 -1.65 17.51 10.36
C VAL A 59 -2.23 16.25 9.74
N CYS A 60 -3.39 15.79 10.22
CA CYS A 60 -4.04 14.62 9.67
C CYS A 60 -4.47 14.87 8.21
N PRO A 61 -4.00 14.09 7.22
CA PRO A 61 -4.36 14.30 5.81
C PRO A 61 -5.83 13.97 5.51
N VAL A 62 -6.51 13.23 6.39
CA VAL A 62 -7.92 12.80 6.19
C VAL A 62 -8.94 13.77 6.80
N CYS A 63 -8.60 14.45 7.90
CA CYS A 63 -9.57 15.30 8.63
C CYS A 63 -9.05 16.71 9.00
N GLY A 64 -7.84 17.07 8.55
CA GLY A 64 -7.20 18.37 8.81
C GLY A 64 -6.81 18.62 10.27
N ASN A 65 -7.07 17.67 11.18
CA ASN A 65 -6.79 17.85 12.61
C ASN A 65 -5.29 17.95 12.88
N ARG A 66 -4.86 19.02 13.56
CA ARG A 66 -3.50 19.18 14.06
C ARG A 66 -3.36 18.51 15.42
N PHE A 67 -2.29 17.73 15.61
CA PHE A 67 -1.95 17.11 16.89
C PHE A 67 -0.45 16.82 16.97
N THR A 68 0.11 16.90 18.17
CA THR A 68 1.54 16.69 18.43
C THR A 68 1.80 15.23 18.80
N ILE A 69 2.88 14.66 18.28
CA ILE A 69 3.28 13.26 18.48
C ILE A 69 4.62 13.26 19.22
N GLN A 70 4.70 12.55 20.36
CA GLN A 70 5.93 12.42 21.14
C GLN A 70 6.75 11.23 20.66
N LEU A 71 8.03 11.47 20.34
CA LEU A 71 8.97 10.44 19.92
C LEU A 71 9.89 10.06 21.09
N ASN A 72 9.72 8.83 21.61
CA ASN A 72 10.46 8.35 22.78
C ASN A 72 11.87 7.86 22.41
N ASN A 73 12.89 8.64 22.74
CA ASN A 73 14.28 8.16 22.74
C ASN A 73 14.51 7.21 23.94
N GLN A 74 14.64 5.90 23.68
CA GLN A 74 15.15 4.93 24.65
C GLN A 74 16.38 4.17 24.13
N LEU A 75 17.54 4.82 24.29
CA LEU A 75 18.84 4.18 24.50
C LEU A 75 19.62 5.10 25.45
N GLY A 76 20.07 4.56 26.58
CA GLY A 76 20.39 5.36 27.77
C GLY A 76 21.71 6.13 27.71
N GLY A 77 21.78 7.26 28.42
CA GLY A 77 23.01 8.07 28.48
C GLY A 77 22.88 9.40 29.22
N GLN A 78 22.69 9.36 30.54
CA GLN A 78 22.88 10.44 31.52
C GLN A 78 22.07 11.76 31.39
N THR A 79 21.42 12.10 32.49
CA THR A 79 20.66 13.33 32.75
C THR A 79 21.53 14.58 32.87
N ARG A 80 21.09 15.69 32.26
CA ARG A 80 21.10 17.03 32.89
C ARG A 80 19.83 17.82 32.51
N GLN A 81 19.37 18.63 33.45
CA GLN A 81 18.14 19.45 33.38
C GLN A 81 18.37 20.82 32.70
N PRO A 82 17.30 21.58 32.37
CA PRO A 82 17.37 22.68 31.39
C PRO A 82 17.81 24.02 32.00
N VAL A 83 18.37 24.89 31.15
CA VAL A 83 18.54 26.32 31.41
C VAL A 83 18.19 27.09 30.13
N GLN A 84 17.33 28.10 30.26
CA GLN A 84 16.97 29.07 29.21
C GLN A 84 17.75 30.40 29.44
N PRO A 85 17.63 31.37 28.53
CA PRO A 85 18.75 31.98 27.82
C PRO A 85 19.50 33.07 28.63
N ASP A 86 20.71 33.42 28.21
CA ASP A 86 21.00 34.84 27.94
C ASP A 86 22.23 35.08 27.05
N ALA A 87 22.36 36.31 26.54
CA ALA A 87 23.34 36.71 25.53
C ALA A 87 24.76 37.01 26.09
N THR A 88 25.80 36.76 25.28
CA THR A 88 26.89 37.73 24.98
C THR A 88 27.88 37.19 23.95
N THR A 89 28.19 38.00 22.93
CA THR A 89 29.39 37.87 22.09
C THR A 89 30.64 38.23 22.90
N PRO A 90 31.82 37.62 22.61
CA PRO A 90 32.76 38.34 21.75
C PRO A 90 33.69 37.48 20.85
N ASN A 91 33.94 38.05 19.66
CA ASN A 91 35.27 38.30 19.05
C ASN A 91 36.35 37.20 19.01
N TYR A 92 36.85 36.88 17.80
CA TYR A 92 38.14 36.20 17.60
C TYR A 92 39.15 37.13 16.93
N GLN A 93 40.28 37.35 17.60
CA GLN A 93 41.42 38.13 17.09
C GLN A 93 42.31 37.28 16.16
N GLN A 94 42.93 37.96 15.19
CA GLN A 94 44.07 37.44 14.42
C GLN A 94 45.35 37.52 15.27
N SER A 95 46.36 36.69 14.97
CA SER A 95 47.79 37.02 15.14
C SER A 95 48.68 36.18 14.21
N PRO A 96 49.92 36.62 13.92
CA PRO A 96 50.65 36.28 12.68
C PRO A 96 51.87 35.35 12.92
N TYR A 97 52.77 35.18 11.94
CA TYR A 97 54.20 35.60 12.05
C TYR A 97 55.04 35.31 10.77
N GLN A 98 55.90 36.27 10.45
CA GLN A 98 57.11 36.21 9.58
C GLN A 98 58.35 35.80 10.43
N ALA A 99 59.59 35.56 9.96
CA ALA A 99 60.18 35.05 8.70
C ALA A 99 61.74 34.96 8.85
N THR A 100 62.43 34.05 8.10
CA THR A 100 63.88 34.13 7.68
C THR A 100 65.00 34.13 8.77
N PRO A 101 66.34 34.10 8.46
CA PRO A 101 67.09 33.84 7.19
C PRO A 101 68.38 32.93 7.32
N GLU A 102 69.23 32.94 6.26
CA GLU A 102 70.72 32.71 6.20
C GLU A 102 71.25 31.27 5.86
N GLN A 103 72.32 31.06 5.07
CA GLN A 103 73.23 31.95 4.30
C GLN A 103 73.91 31.25 3.07
N GLN A 104 74.82 31.98 2.38
CA GLN A 104 75.55 31.74 1.10
C GLN A 104 76.42 30.45 1.02
N TYR A 105 77.04 30.01 -0.10
CA TYR A 105 77.74 30.66 -1.24
C TYR A 105 77.53 29.85 -2.57
N ALA A 106 78.06 30.16 -3.77
CA ALA A 106 79.19 31.01 -4.22
C ALA A 106 78.95 31.67 -5.62
N GLN A 107 79.97 31.74 -6.51
CA GLN A 107 79.95 32.45 -7.80
C GLN A 107 80.61 31.67 -8.95
N ALA A 108 80.22 31.96 -10.21
CA ALA A 108 81.13 32.05 -11.37
C ALA A 108 80.51 32.88 -12.52
N SER A 109 81.30 33.81 -13.08
CA SER A 109 81.04 34.53 -14.35
C SER A 109 81.23 33.57 -15.56
N THR A 110 80.82 33.82 -16.80
CA THR A 110 80.84 35.07 -17.60
C THR A 110 80.07 34.86 -18.94
N SER A 111 79.95 35.94 -19.73
CA SER A 111 79.78 35.97 -21.20
C SER A 111 78.37 35.92 -21.78
N GLN A 112 78.01 37.02 -22.46
CA GLN A 112 76.87 37.10 -23.37
C GLN A 112 77.18 36.36 -24.68
N VAL A 113 76.23 35.56 -25.16
CA VAL A 113 76.11 35.22 -26.59
C VAL A 113 74.64 35.37 -26.95
N GLN A 114 74.32 36.36 -27.77
CA GLN A 114 73.01 36.43 -28.42
C GLN A 114 72.92 35.32 -29.45
N SER A 115 71.94 34.44 -29.27
CA SER A 115 71.52 33.43 -30.24
C SER A 115 70.15 33.82 -30.80
N PRO A 116 69.82 33.47 -32.04
CA PRO A 116 68.82 34.18 -32.83
C PRO A 116 67.38 33.97 -32.34
N LEU A 117 66.51 34.91 -32.71
CA LEU A 117 65.06 34.79 -32.66
C LEU A 117 64.63 33.45 -33.27
N LEU A 118 64.10 32.55 -32.44
CA LEU A 118 63.36 31.40 -32.94
C LEU A 118 61.99 31.91 -33.42
N GLU A 119 61.76 31.82 -34.73
CA GLU A 119 60.47 32.11 -35.33
C GLU A 119 59.47 31.04 -34.86
N GLU A 120 58.47 31.44 -34.06
CA GLU A 120 57.45 30.50 -33.57
C GLU A 120 56.62 29.97 -34.74
N ALA A 121 56.95 28.77 -35.21
CA ALA A 121 56.13 28.07 -36.18
C ALA A 121 54.71 27.87 -35.62
N PRO A 122 53.63 28.28 -36.34
CA PRO A 122 52.28 28.21 -35.81
C PRO A 122 51.88 26.75 -35.59
N THR A 123 51.76 26.37 -34.31
CA THR A 123 51.35 25.03 -33.92
C THR A 123 49.94 24.76 -34.44
N LYS A 124 49.82 23.88 -35.43
CA LYS A 124 48.52 23.38 -35.92
C LYS A 124 47.79 22.73 -34.75
N ARG A 125 46.87 23.46 -34.11
CA ARG A 125 46.00 22.95 -33.06
C ARG A 125 45.21 21.77 -33.65
N SER A 126 45.55 20.56 -33.22
CA SER A 126 45.01 19.34 -33.79
C SER A 126 43.49 19.30 -33.59
N ILE A 127 42.75 19.06 -34.67
CA ILE A 127 41.28 19.00 -34.70
C ILE A 127 40.75 17.95 -33.68
N LEU A 128 41.56 16.93 -33.37
CA LEU A 128 41.34 15.94 -32.30
C LEU A 128 40.98 16.57 -30.94
N ILE A 129 41.52 17.74 -30.59
CA ILE A 129 41.27 18.42 -29.30
C ILE A 129 39.78 18.78 -29.13
N TRP A 130 39.05 19.03 -30.23
CA TRP A 130 37.61 19.32 -30.21
C TRP A 130 36.75 18.10 -30.56
N VAL A 131 37.27 17.17 -31.35
CA VAL A 131 36.54 15.95 -31.74
C VAL A 131 36.38 14.97 -30.57
N VAL A 132 37.43 14.77 -29.76
CA VAL A 132 37.37 13.86 -28.59
C VAL A 132 36.30 14.27 -27.56
N PRO A 133 36.23 15.52 -27.06
CA PRO A 133 35.19 15.90 -26.11
C PRO A 133 33.77 15.86 -26.71
N LEU A 134 33.61 16.12 -28.02
CA LEU A 134 32.32 15.97 -28.69
C LEU A 134 31.86 14.50 -28.70
N ILE A 135 32.77 13.56 -29.02
CA ILE A 135 32.49 12.11 -28.99
C ILE A 135 32.15 11.67 -27.56
N VAL A 136 32.91 12.11 -26.56
CA VAL A 136 32.63 11.80 -25.14
C VAL A 136 31.26 12.33 -24.71
N LEU A 137 30.89 13.55 -25.10
CA LEU A 137 29.57 14.12 -24.81
C LEU A 137 28.45 13.31 -25.46
N LEU A 138 28.61 12.87 -26.71
CA LEU A 138 27.64 12.02 -27.41
C LEU A 138 27.51 10.64 -26.74
N ILE A 139 28.62 10.03 -26.28
CA ILE A 139 28.60 8.78 -25.53
C ILE A 139 27.88 8.96 -24.19
N CYS A 140 28.20 10.03 -23.43
CA CYS A 140 27.51 10.35 -22.17
C CYS A 140 26.02 10.62 -22.37
N ALA A 141 25.63 11.31 -23.46
CA ALA A 141 24.23 11.54 -23.81
C ALA A 141 23.50 10.24 -24.20
N GLY A 142 24.15 9.35 -24.97
CA GLY A 142 23.59 8.04 -25.34
C GLY A 142 23.40 7.12 -24.14
N ILE A 143 24.42 7.00 -23.28
CA ILE A 143 24.37 6.23 -22.03
C ILE A 143 23.34 6.82 -21.07
N GLY A 144 23.36 8.13 -20.85
CA GLY A 144 22.42 8.84 -19.98
C GLY A 144 20.97 8.73 -20.46
N GLY A 145 20.74 8.88 -21.77
CA GLY A 145 19.44 8.68 -22.40
C GLY A 145 18.92 7.24 -22.26
N TRP A 146 19.78 6.24 -22.44
CA TRP A 146 19.43 4.84 -22.21
C TRP A 146 19.09 4.54 -20.75
N PHE A 147 19.87 5.05 -19.79
CA PHE A 147 19.58 4.90 -18.36
C PHE A 147 18.27 5.59 -17.97
N TYR A 148 18.03 6.82 -18.44
CA TYR A 148 16.78 7.54 -18.24
C TYR A 148 15.58 6.77 -18.82
N TYR A 149 15.72 6.25 -20.03
CA TYR A 149 14.69 5.44 -20.68
C TYR A 149 14.34 4.19 -19.85
N GLN A 150 15.35 3.44 -19.41
CA GLN A 150 15.18 2.18 -18.68
C GLN A 150 14.74 2.35 -17.22
N LYS A 151 15.12 3.45 -16.55
CA LYS A 151 14.90 3.63 -15.10
C LYS A 151 13.81 4.62 -14.73
N VAL A 152 13.44 5.52 -15.63
CA VAL A 152 12.41 6.54 -15.40
C VAL A 152 11.25 6.37 -16.37
N TYR A 153 11.49 6.59 -17.66
CA TYR A 153 10.42 6.63 -18.67
C TYR A 153 9.66 5.31 -18.81
N LEU A 154 10.36 4.18 -18.94
CA LEU A 154 9.70 2.89 -19.19
C LEU A 154 8.89 2.40 -17.97
N PRO A 155 9.40 2.46 -16.71
CA PRO A 155 8.58 2.17 -15.53
C PRO A 155 7.37 3.10 -15.38
N GLU A 156 7.54 4.42 -15.58
CA GLU A 156 6.45 5.39 -15.49
C GLU A 156 5.39 5.15 -16.57
N LYS A 157 5.82 4.78 -17.79
CA LYS A 157 4.94 4.36 -18.88
C LYS A 157 4.10 3.14 -18.49
N ILE A 158 4.73 2.09 -17.98
CA ILE A 158 4.04 0.87 -17.55
C ILE A 158 3.06 1.18 -16.40
N ASP A 159 3.48 1.96 -15.41
CA ASP A 159 2.64 2.35 -14.27
C ASP A 159 1.42 3.20 -14.69
N ARG A 160 1.56 4.03 -15.73
CA ARG A 160 0.46 4.82 -16.30
C ARG A 160 -0.53 3.97 -17.12
N GLU A 161 -0.01 2.99 -17.86
CA GLU A 161 -0.81 2.17 -18.79
C GLU A 161 -1.43 0.93 -18.13
N ALA A 162 -0.93 0.50 -16.97
CA ALA A 162 -1.47 -0.62 -16.21
C ALA A 162 -2.85 -0.32 -15.57
N PRO A 163 -3.79 -1.28 -15.53
CA PRO A 163 -5.12 -1.09 -14.96
C PRO A 163 -5.11 -0.80 -13.45
N ARG A 164 -6.20 -0.20 -12.97
CA ARG A 164 -6.41 0.18 -11.56
C ARG A 164 -7.45 -0.71 -10.89
N TYR A 165 -7.03 -1.34 -9.79
CA TYR A 165 -7.87 -2.14 -8.92
C TYR A 165 -7.86 -1.56 -7.50
N TYR A 166 -8.85 -1.93 -6.69
CA TYR A 166 -9.03 -1.39 -5.34
C TYR A 166 -9.21 -2.52 -4.33
N THR A 167 -8.61 -2.37 -3.15
CA THR A 167 -8.70 -3.36 -2.06
C THR A 167 -10.08 -3.39 -1.42
N ILE A 168 -10.63 -4.60 -1.24
CA ILE A 168 -11.96 -4.80 -0.64
C ILE A 168 -11.96 -5.48 0.73
N ALA A 169 -10.80 -5.80 1.33
CA ALA A 169 -10.71 -6.16 2.74
C ALA A 169 -10.27 -4.98 3.62
N ASN A 170 -10.54 -5.05 4.93
CA ASN A 170 -10.09 -4.03 5.89
C ASN A 170 -8.56 -3.81 5.87
N ALA A 171 -7.80 -4.90 5.72
CA ALA A 171 -6.35 -4.91 5.58
C ALA A 171 -5.95 -6.05 4.63
N THR A 172 -5.25 -5.71 3.54
CA THR A 172 -4.83 -6.65 2.50
C THR A 172 -3.31 -6.73 2.47
N ASN A 173 -2.73 -7.91 2.71
CA ASN A 173 -1.27 -8.07 2.77
C ASN A 173 -0.66 -8.15 1.37
N ILE A 174 0.32 -7.29 1.06
CA ILE A 174 1.20 -7.44 -0.11
C ILE A 174 2.30 -8.44 0.24
N ARG A 175 2.65 -9.32 -0.71
CA ARG A 175 3.63 -10.39 -0.51
C ARG A 175 4.76 -10.42 -1.55
N THR A 176 5.93 -10.97 -1.22
CA THR A 176 7.06 -11.09 -2.18
C THR A 176 6.88 -12.24 -3.18
N SER A 177 6.04 -13.22 -2.86
CA SER A 177 5.71 -14.38 -3.69
C SER A 177 4.23 -14.75 -3.61
N LYS A 178 3.75 -15.51 -4.61
CA LYS A 178 2.39 -16.08 -4.72
C LYS A 178 2.11 -17.20 -3.70
N SER A 179 2.28 -16.94 -2.40
CA SER A 179 2.07 -17.91 -1.33
C SER A 179 1.50 -17.26 -0.06
N SER A 180 0.54 -17.92 0.61
CA SER A 180 -0.12 -17.37 1.81
C SER A 180 0.58 -17.70 3.13
N GLY A 181 1.47 -18.71 3.14
CA GLY A 181 1.81 -19.50 4.33
C GLY A 181 2.81 -18.93 5.35
N GLY A 182 3.34 -17.72 5.20
CA GLY A 182 4.29 -17.17 6.17
C GLY A 182 4.41 -15.66 6.19
N ASP A 183 4.75 -15.10 7.36
CA ASP A 183 4.95 -13.66 7.56
C ASP A 183 6.27 -13.16 6.96
N PHE A 184 7.27 -14.03 6.78
CA PHE A 184 8.49 -13.71 6.03
C PHE A 184 8.21 -13.31 4.57
N ASN A 185 7.05 -13.72 4.03
CA ASN A 185 6.60 -13.38 2.68
C ASN A 185 5.84 -12.04 2.64
N LYS A 186 5.55 -11.39 3.77
CA LYS A 186 4.74 -10.15 3.83
C LYS A 186 5.63 -8.90 3.68
N ILE A 187 5.35 -8.10 2.65
CA ILE A 187 6.00 -6.78 2.44
C ILE A 187 5.32 -5.70 3.27
N GLY A 188 3.99 -5.71 3.31
CA GLY A 188 3.19 -4.66 3.93
C GLY A 188 1.72 -5.02 4.01
N SER A 189 0.91 -4.04 4.42
CA SER A 189 -0.55 -4.18 4.49
C SER A 189 -1.22 -2.91 3.97
N VAL A 190 -2.16 -3.08 3.06
CA VAL A 190 -2.88 -2.01 2.37
C VAL A 190 -4.31 -1.94 2.92
N PRO A 191 -4.78 -0.77 3.37
CA PRO A 191 -6.14 -0.64 3.91
C PRO A 191 -7.21 -0.74 2.83
N PHE A 192 -8.47 -0.93 3.23
CA PHE A 192 -9.63 -0.91 2.34
C PHE A 192 -9.69 0.35 1.45
N GLY A 193 -10.08 0.17 0.19
CA GLY A 193 -10.28 1.25 -0.77
C GLY A 193 -9.01 1.92 -1.30
N SER A 194 -7.86 1.30 -1.09
CA SER A 194 -6.61 1.80 -1.68
C SER A 194 -6.55 1.42 -3.15
N GLU A 195 -6.19 2.38 -4.00
CA GLU A 195 -5.89 2.13 -5.41
C GLU A 195 -4.56 1.36 -5.55
N LEU A 196 -4.54 0.42 -6.49
CA LEU A 196 -3.41 -0.44 -6.84
C LEU A 196 -3.17 -0.41 -8.35
N ILE A 197 -1.92 -0.18 -8.72
CA ILE A 197 -1.43 -0.40 -10.10
C ILE A 197 -1.31 -1.91 -10.27
N THR A 198 -2.03 -2.51 -11.21
CA THR A 198 -2.06 -3.98 -11.36
C THR A 198 -1.38 -4.39 -12.67
N TYR A 199 -0.26 -5.11 -12.57
CA TYR A 199 0.54 -5.54 -13.73
C TYR A 199 0.07 -6.87 -14.31
N SER A 200 -0.46 -7.76 -13.47
CA SER A 200 -1.12 -9.00 -13.87
C SER A 200 -2.29 -9.32 -12.93
N TYR A 201 -3.31 -9.96 -13.47
CA TYR A 201 -4.50 -10.40 -12.74
C TYR A 201 -4.76 -11.87 -13.10
N ASP A 202 -4.20 -12.79 -12.31
CA ASP A 202 -4.47 -14.23 -12.45
C ASP A 202 -5.63 -14.63 -11.51
N ALA A 203 -6.10 -15.89 -11.60
CA ALA A 203 -7.22 -16.37 -10.78
C ALA A 203 -6.96 -16.25 -9.25
N ASP A 204 -5.79 -16.68 -8.80
CA ASP A 204 -5.43 -16.70 -7.37
C ASP A 204 -4.65 -15.48 -6.90
N TRP A 205 -3.78 -14.93 -7.76
CA TRP A 205 -2.82 -13.88 -7.39
C TRP A 205 -2.68 -12.82 -8.49
N SER A 206 -2.73 -11.56 -8.08
CA SER A 206 -2.44 -10.40 -8.92
C SER A 206 -1.10 -9.77 -8.52
N GLU A 207 -0.27 -9.42 -9.50
CA GLU A 207 0.92 -8.60 -9.25
C GLU A 207 0.53 -7.13 -9.24
N VAL A 208 0.84 -6.43 -8.15
CA VAL A 208 0.41 -5.06 -7.89
C VAL A 208 1.53 -4.17 -7.36
N LYS A 209 1.33 -2.86 -7.46
CA LYS A 209 2.10 -1.82 -6.77
C LYS A 209 1.17 -0.86 -6.03
N ASP A 210 1.49 -0.58 -4.76
CA ASP A 210 0.75 0.37 -3.92
C ASP A 210 1.23 1.83 -4.09
N ALA A 211 0.51 2.75 -3.46
CA ALA A 211 0.84 4.18 -3.44
C ALA A 211 2.19 4.51 -2.77
N ASN A 212 2.74 3.61 -1.94
CA ASN A 212 4.07 3.77 -1.33
C ASN A 212 5.20 3.26 -2.26
N GLY A 213 4.85 2.67 -3.41
CA GLY A 213 5.79 2.07 -4.35
C GLY A 213 6.15 0.61 -4.06
N ASN A 214 5.52 -0.03 -3.07
CA ASN A 214 5.73 -1.44 -2.78
C ASN A 214 5.12 -2.30 -3.89
N ARG A 215 5.95 -3.03 -4.63
CA ARG A 215 5.53 -4.00 -5.64
C ARG A 215 5.56 -5.42 -5.07
N GLY A 216 4.53 -6.21 -5.35
CA GLY A 216 4.42 -7.59 -4.91
C GLY A 216 3.10 -8.24 -5.33
N PHE A 217 2.71 -9.31 -4.65
CA PHE A 217 1.50 -10.08 -4.96
C PHE A 217 0.42 -9.88 -3.89
N ILE A 218 -0.82 -9.71 -4.34
CA ILE A 218 -2.04 -9.76 -3.53
C ILE A 218 -2.90 -10.90 -4.09
N ALA A 219 -3.64 -11.61 -3.23
CA ALA A 219 -4.57 -12.63 -3.72
C ALA A 219 -5.77 -11.96 -4.43
N SER A 220 -6.10 -12.40 -5.64
CA SER A 220 -6.98 -11.66 -6.57
C SER A 220 -8.39 -11.44 -6.03
N ASN A 221 -8.88 -12.36 -5.19
CA ASN A 221 -10.17 -12.20 -4.52
C ASN A 221 -10.23 -10.99 -3.57
N PHE A 222 -9.11 -10.43 -3.11
CA PHE A 222 -9.06 -9.23 -2.26
C PHE A 222 -9.18 -7.90 -3.01
N ILE A 223 -9.17 -7.91 -4.34
CA ILE A 223 -9.21 -6.68 -5.15
C ILE A 223 -10.34 -6.72 -6.20
N VAL A 224 -10.85 -5.56 -6.59
CA VAL A 224 -11.88 -5.41 -7.63
C VAL A 224 -11.58 -4.20 -8.52
N GLU A 225 -12.18 -4.16 -9.71
CA GLU A 225 -12.10 -3.00 -10.60
C GLU A 225 -12.75 -1.75 -10.01
N LYS A 226 -12.45 -0.58 -10.59
CA LYS A 226 -13.00 0.72 -10.17
C LYS A 226 -14.52 0.72 -9.98
N SER A 227 -15.27 0.27 -11.00
CA SER A 227 -16.73 0.21 -10.97
C SER A 227 -17.27 -0.58 -9.78
N ASP A 228 -16.76 -1.79 -9.61
CA ASP A 228 -17.16 -2.71 -8.55
C ASP A 228 -16.80 -2.16 -7.16
N PHE A 229 -15.67 -1.45 -7.03
CA PHE A 229 -15.31 -0.79 -5.79
C PHE A 229 -16.28 0.35 -5.43
N TYR A 230 -16.60 1.25 -6.36
CA TYR A 230 -17.53 2.34 -6.09
C TYR A 230 -18.94 1.83 -5.79
N ARG A 231 -19.40 0.78 -6.50
CA ARG A 231 -20.68 0.12 -6.18
C ARG A 231 -20.64 -0.50 -4.79
N LEU A 232 -19.64 -1.32 -4.47
CA LEU A 232 -19.47 -1.94 -3.13
C LEU A 232 -19.38 -0.90 -2.01
N ASN A 233 -18.58 0.15 -2.19
CA ASN A 233 -18.41 1.19 -1.18
C ASN A 233 -19.71 1.96 -0.92
N SER A 234 -20.57 2.12 -1.94
CA SER A 234 -21.90 2.71 -1.76
C SER A 234 -22.84 1.86 -0.90
N ILE A 235 -22.67 0.53 -0.85
CA ILE A 235 -23.55 -0.38 -0.07
C ILE A 235 -23.49 -0.06 1.43
N PHE A 236 -22.36 0.38 1.96
CA PHE A 236 -22.22 0.70 3.38
C PHE A 236 -22.80 2.08 3.70
N GLY A 237 -23.93 2.12 4.40
CA GLY A 237 -24.58 3.35 4.86
C GLY A 237 -23.81 4.07 5.97
N ASP A 238 -23.00 3.32 6.74
CA ASP A 238 -22.18 3.86 7.83
C ASP A 238 -20.84 3.08 7.99
N ALA A 239 -19.96 3.61 8.85
CA ALA A 239 -18.66 3.01 9.12
C ALA A 239 -18.73 1.69 9.90
N SER A 240 -19.78 1.48 10.72
CA SER A 240 -19.99 0.23 11.47
C SER A 240 -20.33 -0.92 10.53
N SER A 241 -21.11 -0.63 9.48
CA SER A 241 -21.55 -1.57 8.45
C SER A 241 -20.37 -2.15 7.70
N ARG A 242 -19.41 -1.30 7.32
CA ARG A 242 -18.15 -1.73 6.74
C ARG A 242 -17.31 -2.55 7.74
N ASP A 243 -17.23 -2.14 9.00
CA ASP A 243 -16.40 -2.82 10.01
C ASP A 243 -16.92 -4.22 10.39
N ILE A 244 -18.24 -4.39 10.52
CA ILE A 244 -18.85 -5.67 10.89
C ILE A 244 -18.92 -6.64 9.70
N ILE A 245 -19.13 -6.15 8.47
CA ILE A 245 -19.03 -6.95 7.24
C ILE A 245 -17.57 -6.96 6.80
N GLU A 246 -16.69 -7.60 7.56
CA GLU A 246 -15.24 -7.56 7.34
C GLU A 246 -14.72 -8.55 6.29
N THR A 247 -15.41 -9.67 6.09
CA THR A 247 -14.91 -10.75 5.22
C THR A 247 -15.17 -10.47 3.74
N VAL A 248 -14.18 -10.78 2.90
CA VAL A 248 -14.21 -10.55 1.45
C VAL A 248 -15.40 -11.23 0.78
N LYS A 249 -15.72 -12.48 1.14
CA LYS A 249 -16.86 -13.23 0.58
C LYS A 249 -18.21 -12.59 0.88
N CYS A 250 -18.43 -12.05 2.08
CA CYS A 250 -19.67 -11.33 2.39
C CYS A 250 -19.79 -10.02 1.58
N ARG A 251 -18.67 -9.32 1.38
CA ARG A 251 -18.60 -8.12 0.53
C ARG A 251 -18.85 -8.44 -0.94
N ARG A 252 -18.31 -9.56 -1.44
CA ARG A 252 -18.55 -10.04 -2.81
C ARG A 252 -20.00 -10.51 -3.02
N ALA A 253 -20.59 -11.22 -2.06
CA ALA A 253 -22.01 -11.61 -2.10
C ALA A 253 -22.93 -10.39 -2.23
N LEU A 254 -22.73 -9.36 -1.39
CA LEU A 254 -23.46 -8.08 -1.49
C LEU A 254 -23.22 -7.36 -2.82
N LEU A 255 -21.96 -7.26 -3.27
CA LEU A 255 -21.63 -6.64 -4.54
C LEU A 255 -22.33 -7.34 -5.71
N ASN A 256 -22.32 -8.68 -5.75
CA ASN A 256 -22.97 -9.46 -6.80
C ASN A 256 -24.49 -9.23 -6.80
N TYR A 257 -25.15 -9.35 -5.65
CA TYR A 257 -26.57 -9.05 -5.50
C TYR A 257 -26.93 -7.64 -5.98
N PHE A 258 -26.12 -6.63 -5.64
CA PHE A 258 -26.30 -5.24 -6.09
C PHE A 258 -26.05 -5.06 -7.60
N LYS A 259 -25.17 -5.86 -8.21
CA LYS A 259 -24.95 -5.84 -9.67
C LYS A 259 -26.13 -6.47 -10.40
N GLU A 260 -26.61 -7.62 -9.94
CA GLU A 260 -27.74 -8.37 -10.50
C GLU A 260 -29.03 -7.55 -10.50
N HIS A 261 -29.33 -6.86 -9.40
CA HIS A 261 -30.52 -5.99 -9.27
C HIS A 261 -30.32 -4.57 -9.79
N ASN A 262 -29.13 -4.25 -10.30
CA ASN A 262 -28.68 -2.90 -10.65
C ASN A 262 -28.90 -1.85 -9.53
N TYR A 263 -28.75 -2.27 -8.27
CA TYR A 263 -28.83 -1.42 -7.10
C TYR A 263 -27.53 -0.66 -6.85
N ILE A 264 -27.67 0.46 -6.15
CA ILE A 264 -26.60 1.36 -5.74
C ILE A 264 -26.95 1.94 -4.37
N GLY A 265 -25.97 2.32 -3.56
CA GLY A 265 -26.23 3.07 -2.33
C GLY A 265 -26.17 4.58 -2.53
N LYS A 266 -26.01 5.32 -1.42
CA LYS A 266 -25.70 6.74 -1.46
C LYS A 266 -24.24 6.92 -1.90
N ILE A 267 -24.03 7.73 -2.93
CA ILE A 267 -22.73 7.99 -3.53
C ILE A 267 -22.64 9.46 -3.95
N ALA A 268 -21.43 10.03 -4.07
CA ALA A 268 -21.24 11.38 -4.56
C ALA A 268 -21.53 11.47 -6.08
N GLN A 269 -22.07 12.60 -6.53
CA GLN A 269 -22.39 12.82 -7.96
C GLN A 269 -21.14 12.74 -8.86
N SER A 270 -19.96 13.10 -8.32
CA SER A 270 -18.65 12.95 -8.99
C SER A 270 -18.27 11.50 -9.26
N ASP A 271 -18.81 10.58 -8.47
CA ASP A 271 -18.35 9.20 -8.42
C ASP A 271 -19.26 8.25 -9.21
N LEU A 272 -20.53 8.63 -9.42
CA LEU A 272 -21.49 7.91 -10.26
C LEU A 272 -20.95 7.50 -11.65
N PRO A 273 -20.23 8.36 -12.40
CA PRO A 273 -19.69 7.99 -13.71
C PRO A 273 -18.70 6.82 -13.68
N ASN A 274 -18.13 6.47 -12.53
CA ASN A 274 -17.21 5.34 -12.39
C ASN A 274 -17.92 3.97 -12.37
N ILE A 275 -19.24 3.93 -12.17
CA ILE A 275 -20.00 2.69 -12.03
C ILE A 275 -20.54 2.21 -13.39
N VAL A 276 -20.31 0.94 -13.69
CA VAL A 276 -20.68 0.24 -14.92
C VAL A 276 -21.52 -1.00 -14.56
N PRO A 277 -22.65 -1.26 -15.26
CA PRO A 277 -23.35 -0.32 -16.14
C PRO A 277 -23.77 0.95 -15.36
N GLN A 278 -23.92 2.06 -16.09
CA GLN A 278 -24.29 3.36 -15.49
C GLN A 278 -25.66 3.25 -14.81
N VAL A 279 -25.74 3.73 -13.58
CA VAL A 279 -26.97 3.69 -12.76
C VAL A 279 -27.46 5.11 -12.52
N GLN A 280 -28.71 5.37 -12.85
CA GLN A 280 -29.39 6.61 -12.45
C GLN A 280 -30.09 6.35 -11.10
N PRO A 281 -29.68 7.01 -9.99
CA PRO A 281 -30.30 6.81 -8.69
C PRO A 281 -31.77 7.24 -8.70
N ASN A 282 -32.64 6.40 -8.15
CA ASN A 282 -34.08 6.64 -8.05
C ASN A 282 -34.66 5.89 -6.83
N SER A 283 -35.94 6.08 -6.54
CA SER A 283 -36.57 5.54 -5.33
C SER A 283 -36.61 4.00 -5.25
N GLN A 284 -36.31 3.26 -6.31
CA GLN A 284 -36.38 1.80 -6.34
C GLN A 284 -35.01 1.11 -6.25
N ASN A 285 -33.92 1.80 -6.64
CA ASN A 285 -32.58 1.20 -6.72
C ASN A 285 -31.58 1.70 -5.67
N GLN A 286 -31.99 2.62 -4.79
CA GLN A 286 -31.13 3.18 -3.75
C GLN A 286 -31.18 2.38 -2.43
N TRP A 287 -30.32 1.36 -2.30
CA TRP A 287 -30.26 0.46 -1.14
C TRP A 287 -28.93 0.56 -0.39
N GLN A 288 -28.96 0.50 0.95
CA GLN A 288 -27.75 0.48 1.79
C GLN A 288 -27.93 -0.44 3.00
N VAL A 289 -26.82 -0.95 3.53
CA VAL A 289 -26.76 -1.62 4.84
C VAL A 289 -26.42 -0.58 5.91
N PHE A 290 -27.17 -0.60 7.02
CA PHE A 290 -26.89 0.16 8.24
C PHE A 290 -26.79 -0.82 9.40
N THR A 291 -25.78 -0.73 10.27
CA THR A 291 -25.56 -1.69 11.36
C THR A 291 -25.31 -1.01 12.70
N ARG A 292 -25.61 -1.72 13.78
CA ARG A 292 -25.04 -1.36 15.09
C ARG A 292 -23.54 -1.69 15.10
N ALA A 293 -22.80 -1.08 16.03
CA ALA A 293 -21.37 -1.32 16.19
C ALA A 293 -21.03 -2.81 16.37
N LYS A 294 -19.83 -3.21 15.95
CA LYS A 294 -19.34 -4.59 16.04
C LYS A 294 -19.40 -5.10 17.49
N GLY A 295 -19.97 -6.29 17.68
CA GLY A 295 -20.20 -6.90 18.99
C GLY A 295 -21.55 -6.56 19.65
N VAL A 296 -22.27 -5.52 19.19
CA VAL A 296 -23.62 -5.22 19.68
C VAL A 296 -24.63 -6.17 19.02
N LYS A 297 -25.48 -6.79 19.84
CA LYS A 297 -26.60 -7.64 19.43
C LYS A 297 -27.92 -7.12 20.04
N PRO A 298 -29.08 -7.36 19.40
CA PRO A 298 -29.24 -7.84 18.02
C PRO A 298 -28.76 -6.77 17.02
N ASN A 299 -28.52 -7.19 15.77
CA ASN A 299 -27.91 -6.35 14.73
C ASN A 299 -28.56 -6.65 13.36
N SER A 300 -28.38 -5.77 12.37
CA SER A 300 -28.94 -5.96 11.02
C SER A 300 -28.17 -7.00 10.21
N VAL A 301 -27.03 -7.46 10.70
CA VAL A 301 -26.27 -8.61 10.18
C VAL A 301 -26.26 -9.75 11.19
N TYR A 302 -26.32 -10.97 10.69
CA TYR A 302 -26.31 -12.19 11.50
C TYR A 302 -25.44 -13.26 10.84
N PHE A 303 -24.59 -13.91 11.64
CA PHE A 303 -23.63 -14.93 11.19
C PHE A 303 -23.83 -16.22 11.99
N SER A 304 -24.19 -17.30 11.32
CA SER A 304 -24.38 -18.64 11.91
C SER A 304 -24.33 -19.71 10.83
N ARG A 305 -24.37 -20.99 11.19
CA ARG A 305 -24.48 -22.11 10.23
C ARG A 305 -25.92 -22.61 10.20
N VAL A 306 -26.78 -21.83 9.55
CA VAL A 306 -28.23 -22.02 9.47
C VAL A 306 -28.58 -23.04 8.38
N THR A 307 -27.92 -22.95 7.23
CA THR A 307 -28.18 -23.79 6.05
C THR A 307 -27.62 -25.20 6.22
N ASN A 308 -26.37 -25.29 6.67
CA ASN A 308 -25.65 -26.54 6.91
C ASN A 308 -24.69 -26.35 8.11
N SER A 309 -25.00 -27.01 9.23
CA SER A 309 -24.20 -26.97 10.46
C SER A 309 -22.76 -27.48 10.30
N ALA A 310 -22.50 -28.31 9.30
CA ALA A 310 -21.18 -28.85 8.97
C ALA A 310 -20.40 -27.99 7.94
N SER A 311 -20.96 -26.89 7.43
CA SER A 311 -20.24 -26.03 6.47
C SER A 311 -18.96 -25.47 7.07
N LYS A 312 -17.89 -25.41 6.26
CA LYS A 312 -16.63 -24.73 6.60
C LYS A 312 -16.87 -23.29 7.07
N PHE A 313 -17.81 -22.61 6.43
CA PHE A 313 -18.10 -21.19 6.66
C PHE A 313 -19.46 -20.98 7.34
N THR A 314 -19.60 -19.86 8.04
CA THR A 314 -20.90 -19.37 8.49
C THR A 314 -21.65 -18.75 7.31
N ASP A 315 -22.95 -18.98 7.24
CA ASP A 315 -23.86 -18.18 6.44
C ASP A 315 -23.84 -16.71 6.90
N PHE A 316 -24.24 -15.82 6.00
CA PHE A 316 -24.28 -14.39 6.21
C PHE A 316 -25.68 -13.87 5.87
N ALA A 317 -26.39 -13.43 6.89
CA ALA A 317 -27.65 -12.72 6.72
C ALA A 317 -27.46 -11.22 6.94
N VAL A 318 -28.19 -10.40 6.18
CA VAL A 318 -28.11 -8.95 6.22
C VAL A 318 -29.43 -8.31 5.83
N VAL A 319 -29.85 -7.31 6.59
CA VAL A 319 -30.96 -6.40 6.22
C VAL A 319 -30.38 -5.24 5.42
N ILE A 320 -30.86 -5.07 4.19
CA ILE A 320 -30.68 -3.85 3.39
C ILE A 320 -31.90 -2.94 3.55
N THR A 321 -31.68 -1.64 3.54
CA THR A 321 -32.71 -0.59 3.63
C THR A 321 -32.67 0.28 2.39
N ASN A 322 -33.83 0.49 1.75
CA ASN A 322 -33.99 1.48 0.70
C ASN A 322 -33.96 2.88 1.32
N ILE A 323 -32.98 3.71 0.97
CA ILE A 323 -32.80 5.02 1.60
C ILE A 323 -33.82 6.06 1.13
N SER A 324 -34.55 5.79 0.05
CA SER A 324 -35.59 6.66 -0.49
C SER A 324 -36.98 6.35 0.07
N THR A 325 -37.34 5.06 0.18
CA THR A 325 -38.67 4.61 0.65
C THR A 325 -38.71 4.16 2.10
N GLN A 326 -37.55 3.84 2.70
CA GLN A 326 -37.39 3.17 4.00
C GLN A 326 -37.85 1.70 4.05
N ASP A 327 -38.19 1.11 2.90
CA ASP A 327 -38.45 -0.33 2.78
C ASP A 327 -37.19 -1.13 3.17
N LYS A 328 -37.37 -2.33 3.72
CA LYS A 328 -36.24 -3.18 4.13
C LYS A 328 -36.43 -4.60 3.63
N ARG A 329 -35.31 -5.26 3.38
CA ARG A 329 -35.25 -6.62 2.86
C ARG A 329 -34.13 -7.37 3.53
N LEU A 330 -34.45 -8.57 4.03
CA LEU A 330 -33.46 -9.51 4.51
C LEU A 330 -32.93 -10.33 3.33
N LEU A 331 -31.61 -10.51 3.29
CA LEU A 331 -30.91 -11.43 2.41
C LEU A 331 -30.17 -12.46 3.26
N LEU A 332 -30.21 -13.74 2.89
CA LEU A 332 -29.42 -14.81 3.50
C LEU A 332 -28.55 -15.48 2.43
N PHE A 333 -27.24 -15.37 2.61
CA PHE A 333 -26.23 -15.97 1.75
C PHE A 333 -25.56 -17.16 2.44
N THR A 334 -25.37 -18.25 1.71
CA THR A 334 -24.47 -19.35 2.08
C THR A 334 -23.19 -19.32 1.25
N PHE A 335 -22.16 -20.05 1.69
CA PHE A 335 -20.87 -20.11 1.01
C PHE A 335 -20.38 -21.56 0.88
N ALA A 336 -19.94 -21.95 -0.32
CA ALA A 336 -19.27 -23.21 -0.56
C ALA A 336 -17.79 -23.16 -0.15
N ASP A 337 -17.08 -24.30 -0.22
CA ASP A 337 -15.70 -24.43 0.28
C ASP A 337 -14.67 -23.57 -0.47
N ASP A 338 -14.97 -23.19 -1.71
CA ASP A 338 -14.22 -22.28 -2.59
C ASP A 338 -14.53 -20.78 -2.35
N GLU A 339 -15.35 -20.47 -1.33
CA GLU A 339 -15.88 -19.14 -1.02
C GLU A 339 -16.87 -18.55 -2.02
N SER A 340 -17.34 -19.33 -3.01
CA SER A 340 -18.47 -18.92 -3.85
C SER A 340 -19.75 -18.77 -3.01
N SER A 341 -20.55 -17.74 -3.31
CA SER A 341 -21.73 -17.36 -2.54
C SER A 341 -23.03 -17.66 -3.28
N SER A 342 -24.04 -18.14 -2.58
CA SER A 342 -25.41 -18.31 -3.10
C SER A 342 -26.43 -17.65 -2.18
N LEU A 343 -27.34 -16.86 -2.74
CA LEU A 343 -28.53 -16.38 -2.03
C LEU A 343 -29.51 -17.56 -1.87
N VAL A 344 -29.91 -17.86 -0.63
CA VAL A 344 -30.79 -19.00 -0.30
C VAL A 344 -32.13 -18.59 0.30
N TYR A 345 -32.24 -17.35 0.77
CA TYR A 345 -33.50 -16.79 1.27
C TYR A 345 -33.50 -15.26 1.15
N GLU A 346 -34.66 -14.72 0.84
CA GLU A 346 -34.94 -13.30 0.69
C GLU A 346 -36.37 -13.03 1.16
N GLU A 347 -36.57 -12.01 2.00
CA GLU A 347 -37.91 -11.56 2.40
C GLU A 347 -37.95 -10.05 2.65
N GLU A 348 -39.11 -9.44 2.43
CA GLU A 348 -39.37 -8.06 2.82
C GLU A 348 -39.72 -7.98 4.31
N THR A 349 -39.23 -6.94 4.99
CA THR A 349 -39.39 -6.80 6.43
C THR A 349 -39.53 -5.33 6.84
N SER A 350 -40.18 -5.08 7.97
CA SER A 350 -40.21 -3.76 8.61
C SER A 350 -39.13 -3.61 9.69
N ALA A 351 -38.52 -4.72 10.13
CA ALA A 351 -37.51 -4.74 11.17
C ALA A 351 -36.12 -4.30 10.67
N SER A 352 -35.34 -3.67 11.55
CA SER A 352 -33.94 -3.32 11.25
C SER A 352 -32.93 -4.33 11.79
N TYR A 353 -33.33 -5.26 12.68
CA TYR A 353 -32.40 -6.09 13.43
C TYR A 353 -32.85 -7.55 13.49
N ILE A 354 -31.92 -8.46 13.21
CA ILE A 354 -32.09 -9.90 13.27
C ILE A 354 -31.75 -10.36 14.69
N GLU A 355 -32.66 -11.10 15.31
CA GLU A 355 -32.41 -11.79 16.57
C GLU A 355 -31.93 -13.22 16.31
N ASN A 356 -32.62 -13.96 15.44
CA ASN A 356 -32.27 -15.33 15.10
C ASN A 356 -32.80 -15.75 13.73
N ILE A 357 -32.23 -16.80 13.13
CA ILE A 357 -32.75 -17.41 11.90
C ILE A 357 -32.85 -18.93 12.11
N TYR A 358 -34.00 -19.48 11.74
CA TYR A 358 -34.34 -20.89 11.82
C TYR A 358 -34.37 -21.50 10.43
N ASN A 359 -33.93 -22.75 10.33
CA ASN A 359 -34.07 -23.58 9.13
C ASN A 359 -35.05 -24.71 9.45
N TYR A 360 -36.16 -24.77 8.73
CA TYR A 360 -37.19 -25.80 8.90
C TYR A 360 -37.02 -26.97 7.93
N GLY A 361 -35.94 -26.99 7.15
CA GLY A 361 -35.68 -27.95 6.08
C GLY A 361 -36.32 -27.57 4.75
N ASN A 362 -35.91 -28.25 3.68
CA ASN A 362 -36.42 -28.07 2.32
C ASN A 362 -36.35 -26.62 1.77
N GLY A 363 -35.39 -25.82 2.25
CA GLY A 363 -35.24 -24.42 1.86
C GLY A 363 -36.21 -23.44 2.55
N ASN A 364 -36.99 -23.90 3.53
CA ASN A 364 -37.84 -23.03 4.33
C ASN A 364 -37.05 -22.44 5.51
N TYR A 365 -37.01 -21.13 5.59
CA TYR A 365 -36.40 -20.38 6.68
C TYR A 365 -37.44 -19.55 7.41
N GLY A 366 -37.18 -19.25 8.68
CA GLY A 366 -37.97 -18.31 9.48
C GLY A 366 -37.05 -17.40 10.27
N VAL A 367 -37.47 -16.15 10.49
CA VAL A 367 -36.59 -15.12 11.05
C VAL A 367 -37.25 -14.50 12.28
N ALA A 368 -36.54 -14.56 13.41
CA ALA A 368 -36.89 -13.77 14.58
C ALA A 368 -36.26 -12.38 14.43
N TYR A 369 -37.10 -11.37 14.51
CA TYR A 369 -36.72 -9.96 14.39
C TYR A 369 -36.83 -9.24 15.72
N TYR A 370 -35.86 -8.39 16.01
CA TYR A 370 -35.92 -7.50 17.15
C TYR A 370 -36.52 -6.15 16.75
N TYR A 371 -37.76 -5.93 17.18
CA TYR A 371 -38.43 -4.65 17.12
C TYR A 371 -38.08 -3.86 18.37
N ALA A 372 -37.28 -2.79 18.20
CA ALA A 372 -37.11 -1.79 19.25
C ALA A 372 -38.41 -0.96 19.30
N TYR A 373 -39.09 -1.01 20.45
CA TYR A 373 -40.20 -0.13 20.79
C TYR A 373 -39.70 1.26 21.21
#